data_AF-A0A971KHK4-F1
#
_entry.id   AF-A0A971KHK4-F1
#
_cell.length_a   1.000
_cell.length_b   1.000
_cell.length_c   1.000
_cell.angle_alpha   90.00
_cell.angle_beta   90.00
_cell.angle_gamma   90.00
#
_symmetry.space_group_name_H-M   'P 1'
#
loop_
_entity.id
_entity.type
_entity.pdbx_description
1 polymer ?
#
loop_
_entity_poly.entity_id
_entity_poly.type
_entity_poly.pdbx_seq_one_letter_code
_entity_poly.pdbx_strand_id
1 'polypeptide(L)'
;MKSFYYAFRGIVAVIKNEHNMRIHLCFCFYVILAGFVTGISDLQWAIVLLCMALVMGLECINTGLEKLCDAFCPEKSKTVGFAKDAAAGSVLIAAVFSAAVGIMIFFKEDKLSAALKFLKEKPLWSALILLTLIPLGIFALRGRRKKK
;
A
#
# COMPACT_ATOMS: atom_id res chain seq x y z
N MET A 1 -15.69 17.94 -13.90
CA MET A 1 -15.41 16.56 -14.37
C MET A 1 -13.97 16.34 -14.84
N LYS A 2 -13.33 17.24 -15.62
CA LYS A 2 -11.95 17.05 -16.11
C LYS A 2 -10.89 16.85 -15.00
N SER A 3 -11.01 17.53 -13.85
CA SER A 3 -10.06 17.41 -12.73
C SER A 3 -10.00 15.99 -12.12
N PHE A 4 -11.15 15.37 -11.85
CA PHE A 4 -11.22 13.99 -11.35
C PHE A 4 -10.62 12.98 -12.32
N TYR A 5 -10.83 13.18 -13.62
CA TYR A 5 -10.21 12.35 -14.66
C TYR A 5 -8.68 12.43 -14.60
N TYR A 6 -8.10 13.62 -14.45
CA TYR A 6 -6.65 13.78 -14.34
C TYR A 6 -6.09 13.16 -13.05
N ALA A 7 -6.78 13.33 -11.92
CA ALA A 7 -6.39 12.71 -10.65
C ALA A 7 -6.38 11.17 -10.76
N PHE A 8 -7.45 10.58 -11.31
CA PHE A 8 -7.54 9.14 -11.51
C PHE A 8 -6.47 8.62 -12.48
N ARG A 9 -6.24 9.35 -13.58
CA ARG A 9 -5.15 9.03 -14.52
C ARG A 9 -3.78 9.04 -13.83
N GLY A 10 -3.56 9.99 -12.91
CA GLY A 10 -2.36 10.05 -12.08
C GLY A 10 -2.18 8.81 -11.22
N ILE A 11 -3.20 8.42 -10.45
CA ILE A 11 -3.19 7.22 -9.61
C ILE A 11 -2.88 5.97 -10.45
N VAL A 12 -3.60 5.78 -11.57
CA VAL A 12 -3.37 4.64 -12.48
C VAL A 12 -1.94 4.63 -13.03
N ALA A 13 -1.38 5.81 -13.34
CA ALA A 13 -0.01 5.91 -13.81
C ALA A 13 1.01 5.50 -12.72
N VAL A 14 0.82 5.92 -11.46
CA VAL A 14 1.69 5.52 -10.35
C VAL A 14 1.61 4.00 -10.13
N ILE A 15 0.40 3.43 -10.10
CA ILE A 15 0.19 1.99 -9.94
C ILE A 15 0.91 1.17 -11.03
N LYS A 16 0.89 1.64 -12.28
CA LYS A 16 1.52 0.92 -13.39
C LYS A 16 3.04 0.99 -13.38
N ASN A 17 3.61 2.11 -12.94
CA ASN A 17 5.05 2.38 -13.06
C ASN A 17 5.82 2.02 -11.80
N GLU A 18 5.23 2.22 -10.62
CA GLU A 18 5.93 2.07 -9.36
C GLU A 18 5.74 0.67 -8.76
N HIS A 19 6.85 0.09 -8.29
CA HIS A 19 6.84 -1.21 -7.63
C HIS A 19 6.23 -1.12 -6.23
N ASN A 20 6.67 -0.13 -5.45
CA ASN A 20 6.23 0.09 -4.08
C ASN A 20 4.73 0.34 -3.99
N MET A 21 4.15 1.17 -4.89
CA MET A 21 2.70 1.36 -4.97
C MET A 21 1.93 0.04 -5.14
N ARG A 22 2.42 -0.90 -5.97
CA ARG A 22 1.74 -2.19 -6.15
C ARG A 22 1.86 -3.09 -4.94
N ILE A 23 3.01 -3.06 -4.26
CA ILE A 23 3.17 -3.75 -2.98
C ILE A 23 2.17 -3.20 -1.95
N HIS A 24 2.07 -1.88 -1.82
CA HIS A 24 1.11 -1.24 -0.91
C HIS A 24 -0.33 -1.62 -1.24
N LEU A 25 -0.72 -1.67 -2.53
CA LEU A 25 -2.05 -2.15 -2.93
C LEU A 25 -2.32 -3.60 -2.55
N CYS A 26 -1.33 -4.50 -2.72
CA CYS A 26 -1.46 -5.89 -2.28
C CYS A 26 -1.68 -5.97 -0.76
N PHE A 27 -0.90 -5.20 0.03
CA PHE A 27 -1.12 -5.14 1.48
C PHE A 27 -2.49 -4.57 1.84
N CYS A 28 -2.94 -3.49 1.17
CA CYS A 28 -4.26 -2.92 1.40
C CYS A 28 -5.36 -3.96 1.17
N PHE A 29 -5.28 -4.75 0.09
CA PHE A 29 -6.21 -5.83 -0.18
C PHE A 29 -6.29 -6.85 0.96
N TYR A 30 -5.14 -7.35 1.44
CA TYR A 30 -5.13 -8.32 2.55
C TYR A 30 -5.58 -7.73 3.89
N VAL A 31 -5.27 -6.46 4.17
CA VAL A 31 -5.74 -5.79 5.39
C VAL A 31 -7.25 -5.59 5.37
N ILE A 32 -7.84 -5.26 4.21
CA ILE A 32 -9.29 -5.18 4.06
C ILE A 32 -9.93 -6.56 4.30
N LEU A 33 -9.38 -7.63 3.70
CA LEU A 33 -9.86 -8.99 3.96
C LEU A 33 -9.77 -9.36 5.44
N ALA A 34 -8.65 -9.06 6.09
CA ALA A 34 -8.48 -9.28 7.52
C ALA A 34 -9.49 -8.49 8.36
N GLY A 35 -9.79 -7.25 7.99
CA GLY A 35 -10.81 -6.42 8.63
C GLY A 35 -12.20 -7.06 8.61
N PHE A 36 -12.61 -7.62 7.46
CA PHE A 36 -13.87 -8.33 7.33
C PHE A 36 -13.90 -9.66 8.11
N VAL A 37 -12.81 -10.45 8.04
CA VAL A 37 -12.72 -11.74 8.72
C VAL A 37 -12.75 -11.59 10.23
N THR A 38 -12.08 -10.57 10.76
CA THR A 38 -11.93 -10.37 12.22
C THR A 38 -13.00 -9.46 12.82
N GLY A 39 -13.91 -8.91 12.00
CA GLY A 39 -15.02 -8.07 12.45
C GLY A 39 -14.53 -6.87 13.25
N ILE A 40 -13.66 -6.04 12.68
CA ILE A 40 -13.21 -4.80 13.34
C ILE A 40 -14.33 -3.76 13.41
N SER A 41 -14.30 -2.89 14.43
CA SER A 41 -15.33 -1.86 14.62
C SER A 41 -15.24 -0.72 13.60
N ASP A 42 -16.28 0.08 13.46
CA ASP A 42 -16.32 1.22 12.53
C ASP A 42 -15.18 2.21 12.76
N LEU A 43 -14.80 2.43 14.03
CA LEU A 43 -13.65 3.27 14.37
C LEU A 43 -12.33 2.64 13.92
N GLN A 44 -12.17 1.33 14.08
CA GLN A 44 -10.98 0.62 13.60
C GLN A 44 -10.92 0.65 12.07
N TRP A 45 -12.05 0.52 11.38
CA TRP A 45 -12.14 0.71 9.93
C TRP A 45 -11.70 2.12 9.51
N ALA A 46 -12.20 3.16 10.17
CA ALA A 46 -11.80 4.53 9.87
C ALA A 46 -10.28 4.72 10.00
N ILE A 47 -9.67 4.18 11.07
CA ILE A 47 -8.22 4.23 11.28
C ILE A 47 -7.47 3.48 10.17
N VAL A 48 -7.89 2.26 9.84
CA VAL A 48 -7.27 1.45 8.78
C VAL A 48 -7.33 2.16 7.42
N LEU A 49 -8.48 2.72 7.06
CA LEU A 49 -8.67 3.45 5.81
C LEU A 49 -7.81 4.71 5.75
N LEU A 50 -7.69 5.45 6.87
CA LEU A 50 -6.80 6.62 6.96
C LEU A 50 -5.33 6.24 6.80
N CYS A 51 -4.89 5.14 7.43
CA CYS A 51 -3.53 4.63 7.27
C CYS A 51 -3.23 4.25 5.81
N MET A 52 -4.15 3.53 5.14
CA MET A 52 -4.01 3.18 3.72
C MET A 52 -3.95 4.44 2.84
N ALA A 53 -4.84 5.40 3.07
CA ALA A 53 -4.87 6.65 2.32
C ALA A 53 -3.58 7.46 2.50
N LEU A 54 -3.04 7.53 3.73
CA LEU A 54 -1.80 8.23 4.02
C LEU A 54 -0.61 7.61 3.28
N VAL A 55 -0.43 6.29 3.38
CA VAL A 55 0.71 5.59 2.75
C VAL A 55 0.64 5.70 1.23
N MET A 56 -0.54 5.44 0.63
CA MET A 56 -0.70 5.56 -0.83
C MET A 56 -0.60 7.00 -1.32
N GLY A 57 -1.10 7.96 -0.55
CA GLY A 57 -1.01 9.39 -0.86
C GLY A 57 0.45 9.87 -0.87
N LEU A 58 1.21 9.52 0.16
CA LEU A 58 2.64 9.84 0.23
C LEU A 58 3.45 9.15 -0.88
N GLU A 59 3.11 7.91 -1.24
CA GLU A 59 3.75 7.24 -2.36
C GLU A 59 3.47 7.98 -3.69
N CYS A 60 2.24 8.44 -3.92
CA CYS A 60 1.92 9.26 -5.10
C CYS A 60 2.70 10.59 -5.12
N ILE A 61 2.81 11.25 -3.97
CA ILE A 61 3.58 12.50 -3.83
C ILE A 61 5.06 12.24 -4.09
N ASN A 62 5.63 11.18 -3.51
CA ASN A 62 7.02 10.78 -3.70
C ASN A 62 7.32 10.53 -5.19
N THR A 63 6.49 9.75 -5.88
CA THR A 63 6.65 9.51 -7.33
C THR A 63 6.51 10.79 -8.16
N GLY A 64 5.56 11.65 -7.80
CA GLY A 64 5.38 12.94 -8.46
C GLY A 64 6.61 13.83 -8.31
N LEU A 65 7.17 13.90 -7.11
CA LEU A 65 8.39 14.65 -6.81
C LEU A 65 9.61 14.07 -7.54
N GLU A 66 9.78 12.74 -7.54
CA GLU A 66 10.88 12.07 -8.26
C GLU A 66 10.87 12.44 -9.75
N LYS A 67 9.70 12.36 -10.40
CA LYS A 67 9.52 12.73 -11.81
C LYS A 67 9.72 14.21 -12.08
N LEU A 68 9.29 15.07 -11.16
CA LEU A 68 9.51 16.51 -11.27
C LEU A 68 11.02 16.82 -11.21
N CYS A 69 11.72 16.26 -10.23
CA CYS A 69 13.16 16.42 -10.10
C CYS A 69 13.93 15.87 -11.31
N ASP A 70 13.54 14.72 -11.84
CA ASP A 70 14.16 14.13 -13.04
C ASP A 70 13.98 14.99 -14.29
N ALA A 71 12.87 15.71 -14.40
CA ALA A 71 12.61 16.59 -15.53
C ALA A 71 13.45 17.88 -15.52
N PHE A 72 13.75 18.42 -14.34
CA PHE A 72 14.42 19.72 -14.20
C PHE A 72 15.90 19.64 -13.80
N CYS A 73 16.37 18.52 -13.26
CA CYS A 73 17.75 18.32 -12.83
C CYS A 73 18.28 16.96 -13.31
N PRO A 74 18.62 16.83 -14.60
CA PRO A 74 19.16 15.59 -15.16
C PRO A 74 20.56 15.24 -14.60
N GLU A 75 21.33 16.24 -14.15
CA GLU A 75 22.58 16.03 -13.42
C GLU A 75 22.31 15.82 -11.93
N LYS A 76 23.04 14.88 -11.30
CA LYS A 76 22.88 14.52 -9.88
C LYS A 76 23.35 15.65 -8.96
N SER A 77 22.48 16.63 -8.73
CA SER A 77 22.65 17.62 -7.66
C SER A 77 22.49 16.97 -6.29
N LYS A 78 23.41 17.26 -5.36
CA LYS A 78 23.35 16.77 -3.97
C LYS A 78 22.03 17.14 -3.30
N THR A 79 21.50 18.33 -3.57
CA THR A 79 20.23 18.82 -3.01
C THR A 79 19.03 18.04 -3.53
N VAL A 80 19.03 17.69 -4.82
CA VAL A 80 17.97 16.88 -5.43
C VAL A 80 18.00 15.45 -4.88
N GLY A 81 19.21 14.90 -4.67
CA GLY A 81 19.37 13.62 -3.98
C GLY A 81 18.72 13.63 -2.59
N PHE A 82 19.07 14.62 -1.77
CA PHE A 82 18.47 14.78 -0.44
C PHE A 82 16.94 14.92 -0.48
N ALA A 83 16.38 15.69 -1.41
CA ALA A 83 14.93 15.84 -1.53
C ALA A 83 14.22 14.52 -1.87
N LYS A 84 14.81 13.72 -2.78
CA LYS A 84 14.29 12.38 -3.12
C LYS A 84 14.39 11.43 -1.93
N ASP A 85 15.51 11.43 -1.22
CA ASP A 85 15.72 10.58 -0.06
C ASP A 85 14.76 10.94 1.09
N ALA A 86 14.51 12.24 1.31
CA ALA A 86 13.54 12.71 2.30
C ALA A 86 12.09 12.34 1.93
N ALA A 87 11.73 12.41 0.65
CA ALA A 87 10.40 11.99 0.18
C ALA A 87 10.19 10.48 0.35
N ALA A 88 11.18 9.66 -0.02
CA ALA A 88 11.15 8.22 0.21
C ALA A 88 11.12 7.89 1.71
N GLY A 89 11.88 8.62 2.53
CA GLY A 89 11.86 8.49 3.99
C GLY A 89 10.48 8.79 4.59
N SER A 90 9.75 9.76 4.04
CA SER A 90 8.40 10.10 4.47
C SER A 90 7.41 8.95 4.24
N VAL A 91 7.50 8.27 3.09
CA VAL A 91 6.71 7.05 2.82
C VAL A 91 7.06 5.94 3.81
N LEU A 92 8.35 5.74 4.08
CA LEU A 92 8.81 4.71 5.03
C LEU A 92 8.26 4.95 6.43
N ILE A 93 8.32 6.18 6.94
CA ILE A 93 7.76 6.54 8.25
C ILE A 93 6.27 6.20 8.27
N ALA A 94 5.50 6.65 7.29
CA ALA A 94 4.07 6.36 7.23
C ALA A 94 3.77 4.84 7.17
N ALA A 95 4.56 4.08 6.40
CA ALA A 95 4.41 2.63 6.29
C ALA A 95 4.69 1.92 7.63
N VAL A 96 5.73 2.32 8.36
CA VAL A 96 6.08 1.73 9.66
C VAL A 96 4.99 2.00 10.70
N PHE A 97 4.52 3.24 10.81
CA PHE A 97 3.45 3.58 11.75
C PHE A 97 2.11 2.93 11.36
N SER A 98 1.79 2.86 10.06
CA SER A 98 0.63 2.12 9.57
C SER A 98 0.71 0.63 9.93
N ALA A 99 1.90 0.01 9.85
CA ALA A 99 2.10 -1.37 10.24
C ALA A 99 1.92 -1.56 11.75
N ALA A 100 2.46 -0.65 12.57
CA ALA A 100 2.28 -0.67 14.02
C ALA A 100 0.80 -0.57 14.41
N VAL A 101 0.04 0.34 13.79
CA VAL A 101 -1.41 0.46 13.98
C VAL A 101 -2.14 -0.84 13.58
N GLY A 102 -1.76 -1.44 12.45
CA GLY A 102 -2.29 -2.73 12.02
C GLY A 102 -2.05 -3.83 13.06
N ILE A 103 -0.84 -3.92 13.62
CA ILE A 103 -0.52 -4.86 14.69
C ILE A 103 -1.39 -4.61 15.91
N MET A 104 -1.56 -3.36 16.35
CA MET A 104 -2.41 -3.04 17.51
C MET A 104 -3.90 -3.40 17.31
N ILE A 105 -4.40 -3.37 16.07
CA ILE A 105 -5.78 -3.73 15.75
C ILE A 105 -5.96 -5.24 15.63
N PHE A 106 -5.06 -5.93 14.90
CA PHE A 106 -5.23 -7.33 14.51
C PHE A 106 -4.53 -8.33 15.44
N PHE A 107 -3.51 -7.93 16.19
CA PHE A 107 -2.75 -8.79 17.11
C PHE A 107 -3.38 -8.85 18.52
N LYS A 108 -4.71 -8.94 18.57
CA LYS A 108 -5.45 -9.22 19.80
C LYS A 108 -5.95 -10.66 19.79
N GLU A 109 -6.02 -11.29 20.95
CA GLU A 109 -6.40 -12.72 21.09
C GLU A 109 -7.77 -13.02 20.47
N ASP A 110 -8.74 -12.12 20.62
CA ASP A 110 -10.09 -12.21 20.04
C ASP A 110 -10.04 -12.16 18.50
N LYS A 111 -9.19 -11.30 17.93
CA LYS A 111 -9.05 -11.15 16.47
C LYS A 111 -8.28 -12.32 15.85
N LEU A 112 -7.23 -12.78 16.53
CA LEU A 112 -6.45 -13.94 16.10
C LEU A 112 -7.30 -15.22 16.13
N SER A 113 -8.06 -15.43 17.21
CA SER A 113 -8.96 -16.58 17.32
C SER A 113 -10.08 -16.54 16.27
N ALA A 114 -10.65 -15.36 15.97
CA ALA A 114 -11.60 -15.19 14.88
C ALA A 114 -11.01 -15.57 13.51
N ALA A 115 -9.78 -15.13 13.22
CA ALA A 115 -9.07 -15.48 11.98
C ALA A 115 -8.83 -17.00 11.87
N LEU A 116 -8.36 -17.64 12.96
CA LEU A 116 -8.15 -19.09 12.99
C LEU A 116 -9.47 -19.88 12.83
N LYS A 117 -10.55 -19.40 13.44
CA LYS A 117 -11.88 -19.98 13.30
C LYS A 117 -12.37 -19.91 11.86
N PHE A 118 -12.21 -18.76 11.21
CA PHE A 118 -12.55 -18.59 9.79
C PHE A 118 -11.81 -19.59 8.89
N LEU A 119 -10.50 -19.77 9.12
CA LEU A 119 -9.68 -20.72 8.35
C LEU A 119 -10.18 -22.16 8.48
N LYS A 120 -10.64 -22.56 9.67
CA LYS A 120 -11.13 -23.92 9.94
C LYS A 120 -12.55 -24.15 9.43
N GLU A 121 -13.46 -23.20 9.66
CA GLU A 121 -14.89 -23.37 9.37
C GLU A 121 -15.25 -23.08 7.92
N LYS A 122 -14.45 -22.25 7.22
CA LYS A 122 -14.71 -21.85 5.83
C LYS A 122 -13.52 -22.21 4.93
N PRO A 123 -13.22 -23.51 4.72
CA PRO A 123 -12.05 -23.96 3.99
C PRO A 123 -12.08 -23.53 2.51
N LEU A 124 -13.26 -23.52 1.87
CA LEU A 124 -13.42 -23.04 0.50
C LEU A 124 -13.02 -21.57 0.36
N TRP A 125 -13.54 -20.70 1.23
CA TRP A 125 -13.23 -19.27 1.20
C TRP A 125 -11.75 -19.00 1.50
N SER A 126 -11.17 -19.81 2.39
CA SER A 126 -9.75 -19.72 2.74
C SER A 126 -8.86 -20.14 1.57
N ALA A 127 -9.23 -21.21 0.84
CA ALA A 127 -8.56 -21.62 -0.38
C ALA A 127 -8.64 -20.54 -1.47
N LEU A 128 -9.80 -19.89 -1.63
CA LEU A 128 -9.96 -18.77 -2.56
C LEU A 128 -9.07 -17.57 -2.20
N ILE A 129 -8.96 -17.20 -0.91
CA ILE A 129 -8.07 -16.14 -0.47
C ILE A 129 -6.61 -16.51 -0.76
N LEU A 130 -6.19 -17.73 -0.45
CA LEU A 130 -4.82 -18.18 -0.75
C LEU A 130 -4.52 -18.20 -2.25
N LEU A 131 -5.51 -18.53 -3.09
CA LEU A 131 -5.37 -18.50 -4.54
C LEU A 131 -5.05 -17.09 -5.06
N THR A 132 -5.44 -16.03 -4.34
CA THR A 132 -5.11 -14.64 -4.70
C THR A 132 -3.64 -14.27 -4.49
N LEU A 133 -2.86 -15.06 -3.71
CA LEU A 133 -1.44 -14.82 -3.48
C LEU A 133 -0.62 -14.86 -4.78
N ILE A 134 -0.96 -15.79 -5.68
CA ILE A 134 -0.26 -15.97 -6.96
C ILE A 134 -0.44 -14.74 -7.89
N PRO A 135 -1.67 -14.33 -8.26
CA PRO A 135 -1.85 -13.17 -9.14
C PRO A 135 -1.39 -11.87 -8.50
N LEU A 136 -1.58 -11.67 -7.18
CA LEU A 136 -1.11 -10.47 -6.49
C LEU A 136 0.41 -10.43 -6.35
N GLY A 137 1.06 -11.59 -6.16
CA GLY A 137 2.51 -11.72 -6.20
C GLY A 137 3.08 -11.37 -7.58
N ILE A 138 2.49 -11.91 -8.65
CA ILE A 138 2.85 -11.55 -10.04
C ILE A 138 2.65 -10.05 -10.27
N PHE A 139 1.51 -9.49 -9.86
CA PHE A 139 1.21 -8.08 -10.00
C PHE A 139 2.24 -7.19 -9.31
N ALA A 140 2.59 -7.51 -8.05
CA ALA A 140 3.61 -6.80 -7.29
C ALA A 140 4.97 -6.86 -8.01
N LEU A 141 5.38 -8.04 -8.50
CA LEU A 141 6.70 -8.25 -9.12
C LEU A 141 6.83 -7.72 -10.56
N ARG A 142 5.72 -7.57 -11.30
CA ARG A 142 5.68 -7.28 -12.75
C ARG A 142 6.46 -6.04 -13.21
N GLY A 143 6.88 -5.15 -12.33
CA GLY A 143 7.59 -3.93 -12.73
C GLY A 143 8.71 -3.56 -11.80
N ARG A 144 9.50 -4.55 -11.38
CA ARG A 144 10.94 -4.33 -11.19
C ARG A 144 11.55 -3.89 -12.53
N ARG A 145 11.39 -2.63 -12.93
CA ARG A 145 12.29 -2.04 -13.92
C ARG A 145 13.63 -1.86 -13.21
N LYS A 146 14.69 -2.50 -13.73
CA LYS A 146 16.07 -2.15 -13.35
C LYS A 146 16.21 -0.64 -13.52
N LYS A 147 16.38 0.12 -12.43
CA LYS A 147 16.88 1.50 -12.52
C LYS A 147 18.19 1.42 -13.30
N LYS A 148 18.18 1.89 -14.55
CA LYS A 148 19.40 2.13 -15.34
C LYS A 148 20.02 3.43 -14.84
#